data_AF-A0A835T503-F1
#
_entry.id   AF-A0A835T503-F1
#
_cell.length_a   1.000
_cell.length_b   1.000
_cell.length_c   1.000
_cell.angle_alpha   90.00
_cell.angle_beta   90.00
_cell.angle_gamma   90.00
#
_symmetry.space_group_name_H-M   'P 1'
#
loop_
_entity.id
_entity.type
_entity.pdbx_description
1 polymer ?
#
loop_
_entity_poly.entity_id
_entity_poly.type
_entity_poly.pdbx_seq_one_letter_code
_entity_poly.pdbx_strand_id
1 'polypeptide(L)'
;MWYMYRVYCRRDRTVYFRYGRNSSVWARILAAPLNNYLVRSLAGEHVFNLPSGAVTAEHAAVAQNILLTQFDVLLVMEDRQLSDAALSYGLGWAERWLHVNAAATRAWRTNESLPNDPEALLPLNQLDTELFAVGAVAAQLDGMVYSAAGLLGIRGGDGVLQGMPLRRLHAREYAPPSMLTPAQREVVRCGIVGRQAHAASSRGGLGP
;
A
#
# COMPACT_ATOMS: atom_id res chain seq x y z
N MET A 1 0.57 -9.90 -9.86
CA MET A 1 0.25 -10.60 -8.59
C MET A 1 0.01 -12.10 -8.78
N TRP A 2 -0.86 -12.53 -9.70
CA TRP A 2 -1.25 -13.96 -9.86
C TRP A 2 -0.15 -14.90 -10.35
N TYR A 3 0.82 -14.39 -11.12
CA TYR A 3 1.98 -15.19 -11.52
C TYR A 3 2.74 -15.74 -10.30
N MET A 4 2.91 -14.92 -9.27
CA MET A 4 3.57 -15.33 -8.02
C MET A 4 2.73 -16.39 -7.29
N TYR A 5 1.41 -16.21 -7.15
CA TYR A 5 0.55 -17.23 -6.55
C TYR A 5 0.56 -18.56 -7.32
N ARG A 6 0.49 -18.53 -8.65
CA ARG A 6 0.55 -19.74 -9.48
C ARG A 6 1.88 -20.45 -9.35
N VAL A 7 2.99 -19.70 -9.38
CA VAL A 7 4.35 -20.25 -9.33
C VAL A 7 4.72 -20.76 -7.94
N TYR A 8 4.40 -20.01 -6.89
CA TYR A 8 4.84 -20.30 -5.53
C TYR A 8 3.83 -21.10 -4.70
N CYS A 9 2.53 -20.94 -4.93
CA CYS A 9 1.49 -21.63 -4.17
C CYS A 9 0.82 -22.77 -4.93
N ARG A 10 1.16 -23.00 -6.21
CA ARG A 10 0.55 -24.01 -7.09
C ARG A 10 -0.99 -23.99 -7.08
N ARG A 11 -1.59 -22.86 -6.69
CA ARG A 11 -3.03 -22.68 -6.67
C ARG A 11 -3.46 -21.89 -7.88
N ASP A 12 -4.50 -22.39 -8.54
CA ASP A 12 -5.15 -21.69 -9.63
C ASP A 12 -6.01 -20.55 -9.08
N ARG A 13 -6.04 -19.42 -9.79
CA ARG A 13 -6.88 -18.25 -9.49
C ARG A 13 -8.36 -18.59 -9.42
N THR A 14 -8.76 -19.69 -10.06
CA THR A 14 -10.13 -20.23 -10.04
C THR A 14 -10.62 -20.55 -8.62
N VAL A 15 -9.71 -20.72 -7.64
CA VAL A 15 -10.06 -20.87 -6.23
C VAL A 15 -10.77 -19.62 -5.68
N TYR A 16 -10.31 -18.43 -6.06
CA TYR A 16 -10.86 -17.17 -5.56
C TYR A 16 -11.95 -16.60 -6.48
N PHE A 17 -11.87 -16.89 -7.78
CA PHE A 17 -12.75 -16.32 -8.80
C PHE A 17 -13.47 -17.37 -9.63
N ARG A 18 -13.99 -18.40 -8.97
CA ARG A 18 -14.71 -19.52 -9.61
C ARG A 18 -15.88 -19.06 -10.47
N TYR A 19 -16.58 -18.02 -10.03
CA TYR A 19 -17.80 -17.51 -10.65
C TYR A 19 -17.60 -16.16 -11.35
N GLY A 20 -16.35 -15.84 -11.70
CA GLY A 20 -15.97 -14.58 -12.33
C GLY A 20 -15.24 -13.61 -11.39
N ARG A 21 -14.78 -12.50 -11.97
CA ARG A 21 -13.94 -11.48 -11.33
C ARG A 21 -14.61 -10.11 -11.38
N ASN A 22 -15.91 -10.02 -11.17
CA ASN A 22 -16.54 -8.70 -11.16
C ASN A 22 -16.25 -7.96 -9.85
N SER A 23 -16.51 -6.66 -9.85
CA SER A 23 -16.27 -5.75 -8.73
C SER A 23 -17.00 -6.19 -7.46
N SER A 24 -18.16 -6.86 -7.58
CA SER A 24 -18.88 -7.42 -6.42
C SER A 24 -18.14 -8.59 -5.73
N VAL A 25 -17.39 -9.40 -6.48
CA VAL A 25 -16.58 -10.49 -5.90
C VAL A 25 -15.34 -9.90 -5.25
N TRP A 26 -14.72 -8.94 -5.94
CA TRP A 26 -13.57 -8.20 -5.42
C TRP A 26 -13.89 -7.47 -4.11
N ALA A 27 -14.99 -6.71 -4.05
CA ALA A 27 -15.43 -6.00 -2.84
C ALA A 27 -15.73 -6.95 -1.67
N ARG A 28 -16.12 -8.20 -1.93
CA ARG A 28 -16.33 -9.21 -0.86
C ARG A 28 -15.03 -9.75 -0.29
N ILE A 29 -13.99 -9.88 -1.10
CA ILE A 29 -12.69 -10.46 -0.68
C ILE A 29 -11.78 -9.36 -0.11
N LEU A 30 -11.85 -8.15 -0.67
CA LEU A 30 -10.97 -7.02 -0.34
C LEU A 30 -11.81 -5.75 -0.13
N ALA A 31 -12.71 -5.79 0.84
CA ALA A 31 -13.61 -4.68 1.13
C ALA A 31 -12.87 -3.35 1.40
N ALA A 32 -11.86 -3.37 2.28
CA ALA A 32 -11.12 -2.17 2.65
C ALA A 32 -10.22 -1.63 1.51
N PRO A 33 -9.44 -2.45 0.78
CA PRO A 33 -8.64 -1.97 -0.35
C PRO A 33 -9.43 -1.40 -1.54
N LEU A 34 -10.73 -1.67 -1.66
CA LEU A 34 -11.54 -1.29 -2.83
C LEU A 34 -12.62 -0.24 -2.52
N ASN A 35 -12.66 0.27 -1.29
CA ASN A 35 -13.66 1.23 -0.84
C ASN A 35 -13.00 2.26 0.08
N ASN A 36 -12.67 3.43 -0.46
CA ASN A 36 -12.05 4.54 0.26
C ASN A 36 -10.84 4.11 1.10
N TYR A 37 -9.89 3.42 0.46
CA TYR A 37 -8.73 2.84 1.12
C TYR A 37 -7.84 3.88 1.80
N LEU A 38 -7.59 5.03 1.16
CA LEU A 38 -6.73 6.08 1.74
C LEU A 38 -7.40 6.74 2.93
N VAL A 39 -8.69 7.09 2.81
CA VAL A 39 -9.47 7.61 3.94
C VAL A 39 -9.46 6.63 5.11
N ARG A 40 -9.69 5.34 4.86
CA ARG A 40 -9.62 4.27 5.88
C ARG A 40 -8.25 4.18 6.55
N SER A 41 -7.18 4.25 5.75
CA SER A 41 -5.81 4.10 6.24
C SER A 41 -5.41 5.26 7.15
N LEU A 42 -5.80 6.48 6.77
CA LEU A 42 -5.48 7.69 7.53
C LEU A 42 -6.38 7.88 8.75
N ALA A 43 -7.69 7.60 8.63
CA ALA A 43 -8.63 7.75 9.74
C ALA A 43 -8.48 6.69 10.83
N GLY A 44 -7.62 5.69 10.63
CA GLY A 44 -7.19 4.73 11.65
C GLY A 44 -7.98 3.42 11.70
N GLU A 45 -7.55 2.53 12.59
CA GLU A 45 -7.99 1.11 12.64
C GLU A 45 -9.52 0.95 12.76
N HIS A 46 -10.16 1.81 13.54
CA HIS A 46 -11.62 1.78 13.74
C HIS A 46 -12.40 2.04 12.46
N VAL A 47 -11.88 2.90 11.58
CA VAL A 47 -12.48 3.21 10.27
C VAL A 47 -12.06 2.15 9.25
N PHE A 48 -10.82 1.66 9.33
CA PHE A 48 -10.27 0.70 8.39
C PHE A 48 -11.15 -0.54 8.21
N ASN A 49 -11.68 -1.07 9.31
CA ASN A 49 -12.47 -2.30 9.34
C ASN A 49 -13.98 -2.12 9.13
N LEU A 50 -14.46 -0.88 8.88
CA LEU A 50 -15.89 -0.65 8.64
C LEU A 50 -16.39 -1.41 7.40
N PRO A 51 -17.68 -1.79 7.34
CA PRO A 51 -18.26 -2.37 6.14
C PRO A 51 -18.07 -1.47 4.89
N SER A 52 -18.11 -2.06 3.69
CA SER A 52 -18.13 -1.27 2.46
C SER A 52 -19.32 -0.32 2.45
N GLY A 53 -19.08 0.95 2.10
CA GLY A 53 -20.11 2.00 2.09
C GLY A 53 -20.38 2.65 3.45
N ALA A 54 -19.77 2.19 4.54
CA ALA A 54 -19.91 2.81 5.86
C ALA A 54 -18.88 3.93 6.14
N VAL A 55 -17.97 4.21 5.21
CA VAL A 55 -17.07 5.38 5.29
C VAL A 55 -17.87 6.62 4.91
N THR A 56 -17.85 7.63 5.79
CA THR A 56 -18.63 8.86 5.64
C THR A 56 -17.73 10.06 5.37
N ALA A 57 -18.34 11.22 5.10
CA ALA A 57 -17.64 12.48 4.91
C ALA A 57 -16.86 12.92 6.18
N GLU A 58 -17.34 12.58 7.37
CA GLU A 58 -16.64 12.88 8.63
C GLU A 58 -15.31 12.12 8.72
N HIS A 59 -15.27 10.86 8.29
CA HIS A 59 -14.01 10.10 8.22
C HIS A 59 -13.04 10.71 7.20
N ALA A 60 -13.56 11.17 6.06
CA ALA A 60 -12.75 11.87 5.06
C ALA A 60 -12.17 13.18 5.60
N ALA A 61 -12.95 13.97 6.36
CA ALA A 61 -12.46 15.18 7.00
C ALA A 61 -11.35 14.90 8.02
N VAL A 62 -11.47 13.82 8.81
CA VAL A 62 -10.40 13.37 9.72
C VAL A 62 -9.15 12.98 8.93
N ALA A 63 -9.30 12.19 7.88
CA ALA A 63 -8.19 11.77 7.01
C ALA A 63 -7.49 12.99 6.36
N GLN A 64 -8.26 13.97 5.89
CA GLN A 64 -7.73 15.21 5.34
C GLN A 64 -6.93 16.01 6.37
N ASN A 65 -7.45 16.16 7.60
CA ASN A 65 -6.73 16.84 8.67
C ASN A 65 -5.42 16.13 9.01
N ILE A 66 -5.45 14.80 9.09
CA ILE A 66 -4.24 14.00 9.34
C ILE A 66 -3.23 14.20 8.21
N LEU A 67 -3.68 14.11 6.95
CA LEU A 67 -2.84 14.32 5.77
C LEU A 67 -2.13 15.68 5.81
N LEU A 68 -2.85 16.75 6.14
CA LEU A 68 -2.31 18.12 6.12
C LEU A 68 -1.49 18.51 7.36
N THR A 69 -1.62 17.78 8.47
CA THR A 69 -0.99 18.17 9.75
C THR A 69 0.08 17.21 10.24
N GLN A 70 0.07 15.95 9.82
CA GLN A 70 1.01 14.92 10.30
C GLN A 70 2.01 14.46 9.25
N PHE A 71 1.83 14.84 7.98
CA PHE A 71 2.76 14.49 6.92
C PHE A 71 3.55 15.73 6.50
N ASP A 72 4.88 15.65 6.62
CA ASP A 72 5.77 16.72 6.21
C ASP A 72 5.99 16.75 4.69
N VAL A 73 5.82 15.61 4.03
CA VAL A 73 6.10 15.42 2.60
C VAL A 73 5.05 14.52 1.97
N LEU A 74 4.47 14.99 0.86
CA LEU A 74 3.51 14.26 0.05
C LEU A 74 4.13 13.90 -1.30
N LEU A 75 4.02 12.63 -1.68
CA LEU A 75 4.51 12.12 -2.96
C LEU A 75 3.31 11.78 -3.86
N VAL A 76 3.27 12.40 -5.04
CA VAL A 76 2.24 12.16 -6.05
C VAL A 76 2.79 11.22 -7.10
N MET A 77 2.26 9.99 -7.15
CA MET A 77 2.82 8.92 -7.99
C MET A 77 2.77 9.22 -9.48
N GLU A 78 1.76 10.00 -9.90
CA GLU A 78 1.52 10.44 -11.27
C GLU A 78 2.45 11.58 -11.70
N ASP A 79 2.96 12.37 -10.73
CA ASP A 79 3.85 13.50 -10.98
C ASP A 79 5.25 13.22 -10.42
N ARG A 80 6.08 12.68 -11.30
CA ARG A 80 7.49 12.42 -11.05
C ARG A 80 8.25 13.67 -10.61
N GLN A 81 8.07 14.79 -11.30
CA GLN A 81 8.90 15.97 -11.08
C GLN A 81 8.60 16.56 -9.71
N LEU A 82 7.33 16.59 -9.34
CA LEU A 82 6.88 17.01 -8.03
C LEU A 82 7.44 16.13 -6.92
N SER A 83 7.35 14.81 -7.08
CA SER A 83 7.90 13.86 -6.11
C SER A 83 9.42 13.95 -5.98
N ASP A 84 10.15 14.07 -7.10
CA ASP A 84 11.61 14.24 -7.11
C ASP A 84 12.02 15.53 -6.37
N ALA A 85 11.27 16.63 -6.56
CA ALA A 85 11.50 17.88 -5.83
C ALA A 85 11.24 17.73 -4.33
N ALA A 86 10.13 17.06 -3.95
CA ALA A 86 9.77 16.83 -2.55
C ALA A 86 10.80 15.97 -1.81
N LEU A 87 11.34 14.94 -2.47
CA LEU A 87 12.41 14.11 -1.92
C LEU A 87 13.72 14.90 -1.78
N SER A 88 14.08 15.70 -2.79
CA SER A 88 15.35 16.42 -2.80
C SER A 88 15.35 17.60 -1.85
N TYR A 89 14.32 18.43 -1.87
CA TYR A 89 14.23 19.65 -1.07
C TYR A 89 13.55 19.44 0.27
N GLY A 90 12.47 18.63 0.32
CA GLY A 90 11.76 18.33 1.56
C GLY A 90 12.53 17.37 2.47
N LEU A 91 13.10 16.31 1.92
CA LEU A 91 13.82 15.28 2.70
C LEU A 91 15.34 15.36 2.60
N GLY A 92 15.89 16.19 1.72
CA GLY A 92 17.35 16.29 1.54
C GLY A 92 17.97 15.04 0.91
N TRP A 93 17.19 14.22 0.19
CA TRP A 93 17.71 13.00 -0.43
C TRP A 93 18.39 13.34 -1.77
N ALA A 94 19.61 12.85 -1.95
CA ALA A 94 20.37 13.00 -3.20
C ALA A 94 19.89 12.00 -4.27
N GLU A 95 19.37 10.85 -3.84
CA GLU A 95 18.84 9.82 -4.73
C GLU A 95 17.47 10.22 -5.25
N ARG A 96 17.37 10.39 -6.57
CA ARG A 96 16.09 10.52 -7.28
C ARG A 96 15.54 9.12 -7.49
N TRP A 97 14.25 8.90 -7.28
CA TRP A 97 13.71 7.54 -7.38
C TRP A 97 14.03 6.96 -8.76
N LEU A 98 14.55 5.73 -8.77
CA LEU A 98 14.27 4.82 -9.87
C LEU A 98 12.75 4.61 -9.82
N HIS A 99 12.01 5.42 -10.58
CA HIS A 99 10.58 5.24 -10.73
C HIS A 99 10.33 3.79 -11.11
N VAL A 100 9.83 3.00 -10.16
CA VAL A 100 9.44 1.59 -10.40
C VAL A 100 8.19 1.51 -11.30
N ASN A 101 7.70 2.67 -11.76
CA ASN A 101 6.85 2.80 -12.95
C ASN A 101 7.53 2.18 -14.19
N ALA A 102 8.85 1.94 -14.16
CA ALA A 102 9.63 1.22 -15.16
C ALA A 102 9.39 -0.31 -15.10
N ALA A 103 8.16 -0.69 -15.44
CA ALA A 103 7.79 -1.80 -16.31
C ALA A 103 6.40 -2.25 -15.86
N ALA A 104 5.40 -1.92 -16.67
CA ALA A 104 4.24 -2.79 -16.78
C ALA A 104 4.78 -4.19 -17.09
N THR A 105 5.02 -4.99 -16.04
CA THR A 105 5.29 -6.41 -16.21
C THR A 105 4.17 -6.94 -17.11
N ARG A 106 4.47 -7.83 -18.06
CA ARG A 106 3.46 -8.35 -19.03
C ARG A 106 2.12 -8.72 -18.40
N ALA A 107 2.10 -9.05 -17.10
CA ALA A 107 0.92 -9.31 -16.28
C ALA A 107 -0.07 -8.14 -16.12
N TRP A 108 0.36 -6.87 -16.22
CA TRP A 108 -0.54 -5.71 -16.21
C TRP A 108 -1.23 -5.50 -17.56
N ARG A 109 -0.59 -5.90 -18.66
CA ARG A 109 -1.14 -5.71 -20.02
C ARG A 109 -2.38 -6.57 -20.30
N THR A 110 -2.62 -7.63 -19.53
CA THR A 110 -3.73 -8.55 -19.80
C THR A 110 -5.01 -8.23 -19.02
N ASN A 111 -5.06 -7.16 -18.20
CA ASN A 111 -6.18 -6.85 -17.29
C ASN A 111 -6.63 -8.02 -16.39
N GLU A 112 -5.90 -9.13 -16.40
CA GLU A 112 -6.30 -10.37 -15.72
C GLU A 112 -6.26 -10.27 -14.19
N SER A 113 -5.69 -9.18 -13.68
CA SER A 113 -5.57 -8.94 -12.24
C SER A 113 -6.59 -7.95 -11.70
N LEU A 114 -7.44 -7.36 -12.55
CA LEU A 114 -8.44 -6.37 -12.18
C LEU A 114 -9.85 -6.95 -12.27
N PRO A 115 -10.85 -6.27 -11.67
CA PRO A 115 -12.24 -6.58 -11.96
C PRO A 115 -12.54 -6.49 -13.46
N ASN A 116 -13.50 -7.29 -13.93
CA ASN A 116 -13.95 -7.19 -15.33
C ASN A 116 -14.77 -5.90 -15.60
N ASP A 117 -15.25 -5.25 -14.54
CA ASP A 117 -16.11 -4.06 -14.50
C ASP A 117 -15.55 -3.04 -13.47
N PRO A 118 -14.30 -2.56 -13.64
CA PRO A 118 -13.63 -1.74 -12.63
C PRO A 118 -14.33 -0.41 -12.38
N GLU A 119 -15.06 0.11 -13.38
CA GLU A 119 -15.86 1.34 -13.28
C GLU A 119 -16.90 1.29 -12.15
N ALA A 120 -17.39 0.09 -11.80
CA ALA A 120 -18.32 -0.09 -10.68
C ALA A 120 -17.69 0.21 -9.31
N LEU A 121 -16.36 0.31 -9.23
CA LEU A 121 -15.65 0.70 -8.01
C LEU A 121 -15.47 2.21 -7.87
N LEU A 122 -15.59 2.99 -8.95
CA LEU A 122 -15.36 4.44 -8.87
C LEU A 122 -16.29 5.14 -7.88
N PRO A 123 -17.61 4.88 -7.86
CA PRO A 123 -18.51 5.53 -6.89
C PRO A 123 -18.17 5.16 -5.43
N LEU A 124 -17.56 4.00 -5.20
CA LEU A 124 -17.16 3.55 -3.86
C LEU A 124 -15.90 4.26 -3.35
N ASN A 125 -15.19 4.98 -4.22
CA ASN A 125 -13.91 5.64 -3.93
C ASN A 125 -13.97 7.16 -4.17
N GLN A 126 -15.19 7.73 -4.15
CA GLN A 126 -15.37 9.18 -4.31
C GLN A 126 -14.59 9.98 -3.25
N LEU A 127 -14.65 9.56 -1.98
CA LEU A 127 -13.97 10.27 -0.88
C LEU A 127 -12.45 10.19 -1.01
N ASP A 128 -11.91 9.05 -1.47
CA ASP A 128 -10.50 8.92 -1.79
C ASP A 128 -10.10 9.85 -2.95
N THR A 129 -10.96 10.02 -3.95
CA THR A 129 -10.71 10.93 -5.08
C THR A 129 -10.66 12.38 -4.62
N GLU A 130 -11.56 12.77 -3.72
CA GLU A 130 -11.57 14.11 -3.10
C GLU A 130 -10.32 14.33 -2.22
N LEU A 131 -9.98 13.35 -1.38
CA LEU A 131 -8.78 13.39 -0.55
C LEU A 131 -7.49 13.46 -1.40
N PHE A 132 -7.42 12.70 -2.50
CA PHE A 132 -6.31 12.75 -3.44
C PHE A 132 -6.17 14.15 -4.05
N ALA A 133 -7.28 14.77 -4.47
CA ALA A 133 -7.24 16.13 -5.02
C ALA A 133 -6.68 17.13 -3.99
N VAL A 134 -7.06 17.02 -2.72
CA VAL A 134 -6.48 17.85 -1.64
C VAL A 134 -4.99 17.60 -1.48
N GLY A 135 -4.57 16.34 -1.41
CA GLY A 135 -3.16 15.98 -1.26
C GLY A 135 -2.30 16.43 -2.46
N ALA A 136 -2.84 16.34 -3.67
CA ALA A 136 -2.16 16.82 -4.88
C ALA A 136 -1.97 18.35 -4.85
N VAL A 137 -2.97 19.11 -4.42
CA VAL A 137 -2.85 20.57 -4.26
C VAL A 137 -1.81 20.91 -3.20
N ALA A 138 -1.82 20.23 -2.04
CA ALA A 138 -0.82 20.44 -1.00
C ALA A 138 0.61 20.17 -1.50
N ALA A 139 0.81 19.02 -2.18
CA ALA A 139 2.10 18.71 -2.79
C ALA A 139 2.54 19.75 -3.83
N GLN A 140 1.62 20.28 -4.64
CA GLN A 140 1.93 21.34 -5.60
C GLN A 140 2.38 22.64 -4.92
N LEU A 141 1.77 23.02 -3.81
CA LEU A 141 2.19 24.17 -3.01
C LEU A 141 3.61 23.97 -2.49
N ASP A 142 3.95 22.79 -1.98
CA ASP A 142 5.32 22.46 -1.58
C ASP A 142 6.27 22.56 -2.78
N GLY A 143 5.87 22.05 -3.94
CA GLY A 143 6.61 22.17 -5.19
C GLY A 143 6.94 23.61 -5.58
N MET A 144 6.03 24.56 -5.34
CA MET A 144 6.30 25.99 -5.56
C MET A 144 7.35 26.53 -4.59
N VAL A 145 7.27 26.15 -3.31
CA VAL A 145 8.27 26.53 -2.30
C VAL A 145 9.65 25.97 -2.66
N TYR A 146 9.72 24.69 -3.05
CA TYR A 146 10.97 24.06 -3.48
C TYR A 146 11.54 24.69 -4.75
N SER A 147 10.68 25.04 -5.71
CA SER A 147 11.10 25.74 -6.93
C SER A 147 11.70 27.12 -6.60
N ALA A 148 11.07 27.87 -5.70
CA ALA A 148 11.61 29.15 -5.23
C ALA A 148 12.96 28.98 -4.51
N ALA A 149 13.09 27.96 -3.65
CA ALA A 149 14.35 27.64 -2.99
C ALA A 149 15.47 27.35 -4.01
N GLY A 150 15.16 26.57 -5.06
CA GLY A 150 16.09 26.32 -6.16
C GLY A 150 16.54 27.59 -6.89
N LEU A 151 15.61 28.51 -7.17
CA LEU A 151 15.94 29.81 -7.80
C LEU A 151 16.83 30.69 -6.92
N LEU A 152 16.71 30.59 -5.61
CA LEU A 152 17.58 31.29 -4.64
C LEU A 152 18.95 30.61 -4.45
N GLY A 153 19.23 29.54 -5.19
CA GLY A 153 20.49 28.80 -5.10
C GLY A 153 20.59 27.89 -3.88
N ILE A 154 19.49 27.66 -3.16
CA ILE A 154 19.43 26.64 -2.10
C ILE A 154 19.53 25.29 -2.79
N ARG A 155 20.53 24.49 -2.42
CA ARG A 155 20.71 23.14 -2.97
C ARG A 155 19.84 22.16 -2.20
N GLY A 156 19.05 21.37 -2.92
CA GLY A 156 18.45 20.13 -2.39
C GLY A 156 19.55 19.12 -2.02
N GLY A 157 19.14 17.91 -1.63
CA GLY A 157 19.97 16.84 -1.03
C GLY A 157 21.38 16.57 -1.58
N ASP A 158 21.69 17.01 -2.80
CA ASP A 158 23.02 17.00 -3.42
C ASP A 158 24.12 17.69 -2.58
N GLY A 159 23.75 18.63 -1.69
CA GLY A 159 24.72 19.39 -0.87
C GLY A 159 25.03 18.84 0.52
N VAL A 160 24.15 18.03 1.12
CA VAL A 160 24.21 17.72 2.57
C VAL A 160 24.78 16.33 2.87
N LEU A 161 24.66 15.38 1.94
CA LEU A 161 25.08 13.97 2.17
C LEU A 161 26.45 13.60 1.60
N GLN A 162 27.19 14.52 0.97
CA GLN A 162 28.56 14.25 0.48
C GLN A 162 29.59 13.91 1.59
N GLY A 163 29.22 14.05 2.88
CA GLY A 163 30.10 13.77 4.01
C GLY A 163 29.72 12.56 4.89
N MET A 164 28.56 11.92 4.69
CA MET A 164 28.17 10.76 5.51
C MET A 164 28.40 9.47 4.75
N PRO A 165 29.27 8.55 5.23
CA PRO A 165 29.31 7.21 4.68
C PRO A 165 27.93 6.59 4.91
N LEU A 166 27.23 6.25 3.83
CA LEU A 166 26.05 5.40 3.85
C LEU A 166 26.45 4.07 4.51
N ARG A 167 26.34 4.00 5.84
CA ARG A 167 26.28 2.73 6.55
C ARG A 167 25.09 2.02 5.93
N ARG A 168 25.36 0.94 5.19
CA ARG A 168 24.34 -0.03 4.79
C ARG A 168 23.54 -0.35 6.05
N LEU A 169 22.35 0.24 6.16
CA LEU A 169 21.33 -0.25 7.07
C LEU A 169 20.99 -1.64 6.51
N HIS A 170 21.70 -2.64 7.01
CA HIS A 170 21.27 -4.01 6.89
C HIS A 170 19.84 -4.04 7.41
N ALA A 171 18.91 -4.36 6.53
CA ALA A 171 17.57 -4.80 6.89
C ALA A 171 17.71 -6.04 7.80
N ARG A 172 17.90 -5.81 9.10
CA ARG A 172 17.42 -6.67 10.18
C ARG A 172 16.00 -6.18 10.40
N GLU A 173 14.96 -6.94 10.10
CA GLU A 173 14.68 -8.24 10.70
C GLU A 173 13.72 -9.03 9.78
N TYR A 174 14.26 -9.82 8.87
CA TYR A 174 13.53 -10.97 8.33
C TYR A 174 14.06 -12.20 9.07
N ALA A 175 13.19 -12.94 9.75
CA ALA A 175 13.56 -14.27 10.25
C ALA A 175 14.04 -15.10 9.03
N PRO A 176 15.30 -15.54 9.00
CA PRO A 176 15.81 -16.27 7.85
C PRO A 176 14.94 -17.52 7.62
N PRO A 177 14.69 -17.93 6.36
CA PRO A 177 13.80 -19.06 6.05
C PRO A 177 14.15 -20.38 6.76
N SER A 178 15.39 -20.50 7.25
CA SER A 178 15.87 -21.62 8.07
C SER A 178 15.28 -21.65 9.48
N MET A 179 14.81 -20.52 10.02
CA MET A 179 14.17 -20.41 11.33
C MET A 179 12.66 -20.67 11.31
N LEU A 180 12.07 -20.79 10.13
CA LEU A 180 10.65 -21.09 9.98
C LEU A 180 10.42 -22.61 9.93
N THR A 181 9.45 -23.11 10.69
CA THR A 181 8.95 -24.48 10.50
C THR A 181 8.43 -24.67 9.07
N PRO A 182 8.37 -25.91 8.54
CA PRO A 182 7.81 -26.15 7.20
C PRO A 182 6.41 -25.54 7.00
N ALA A 183 5.55 -25.62 8.02
CA ALA A 183 4.21 -25.01 8.00
C ALA A 183 4.26 -23.47 7.98
N GLN A 184 5.14 -22.85 8.79
CA GLN A 184 5.33 -21.40 8.75
C GLN A 184 5.92 -20.93 7.41
N ARG A 185 6.81 -21.71 6.79
CA ARG A 185 7.33 -21.41 5.45
C ARG A 185 6.24 -21.44 4.39
N GLU A 186 5.32 -22.39 4.49
CA GLU A 186 4.18 -22.49 3.57
C GLU A 186 3.19 -21.33 3.77
N VAL A 187 2.91 -20.98 5.02
CA VAL A 187 2.06 -19.82 5.39
C VAL A 187 2.69 -18.49 4.93
N VAL A 188 3.98 -18.28 5.19
CA VAL A 188 4.70 -17.06 4.74
C VAL A 188 4.80 -17.00 3.21
N ARG A 189 4.90 -18.15 2.52
CA ARG A 189 4.89 -18.20 1.05
C ARG A 189 3.55 -17.83 0.43
N CYS A 190 2.44 -18.10 1.13
CA CYS A 190 1.09 -18.01 0.53
C CYS A 190 0.13 -17.05 1.26
N GLY A 191 0.59 -16.34 2.30
CA GLY A 191 -0.09 -15.17 2.88
C GLY A 191 -1.34 -15.44 3.73
N ILE A 192 -1.66 -16.69 4.10
CA ILE A 192 -2.87 -17.01 4.87
C ILE A 192 -2.51 -17.18 6.35
N VAL A 193 -2.71 -16.14 7.17
CA VAL A 193 -2.76 -16.28 8.63
C VAL A 193 -4.19 -16.70 9.02
N GLY A 194 -4.45 -18.01 8.99
CA GLY A 194 -5.65 -18.58 9.62
C GLY A 194 -5.43 -18.76 11.12
N ARG A 195 -6.38 -18.32 11.96
CA ARG A 195 -6.40 -18.59 13.40
C ARG A 195 -6.15 -20.08 13.65
N GLN A 196 -5.13 -20.42 14.45
CA GLN A 196 -5.00 -21.75 15.01
C GLN A 196 -6.22 -22.03 15.89
N ALA A 197 -7.06 -22.97 15.48
CA ALA A 197 -8.03 -23.57 16.39
C ALA A 197 -7.24 -24.38 17.43
N HIS A 198 -7.28 -23.95 18.68
CA HIS A 198 -6.84 -24.77 19.81
C HIS A 198 -7.72 -26.03 19.87
N ALA A 199 -7.20 -27.14 19.38
CA ALA A 199 -7.74 -28.45 19.73
C ALA A 199 -7.30 -28.76 21.17
N ALA A 200 -8.22 -28.55 22.10
CA ALA A 200 -8.07 -28.95 23.50
C ALA A 200 -7.78 -30.45 23.57
N SER A 201 -6.64 -30.77 24.19
CA SER A 201 -6.30 -32.10 24.66
C SER A 201 -7.26 -32.52 25.78
N SER A 202 -8.17 -33.44 25.49
CA SER A 202 -8.81 -34.27 26.51
C SER A 202 -8.93 -35.70 26.00
N ARG A 203 -7.82 -36.46 26.06
CA ARG A 203 -7.90 -37.92 26.16
C ARG A 203 -8.11 -38.26 27.63
N GLY A 204 -9.38 -38.45 28.00
CA GLY A 204 -9.75 -39.16 29.21
C GLY A 204 -9.27 -40.61 29.09
N GLY A 205 -8.48 -41.04 30.07
CA GLY A 205 -8.11 -42.44 30.25
C GLY A 205 -9.33 -43.24 30.67
N LEU A 206 -9.59 -44.31 29.92
CA LEU A 206 -10.40 -45.44 30.36
C LEU A 206 -9.44 -46.41 31.07
N GLY A 207 -9.71 -46.68 32.34
CA GLY A 207 -9.18 -47.81 33.10
C GLY A 207 -10.29 -48.31 34.03
N PRO A 208 -10.58 -49.62 34.06
CA PRO A 208 -11.62 -50.21 34.90
C PRO A 208 -11.30 -50.13 36.40
#